data_AF-A0A8H3GJG5-F1
#
_entry.id   AF-A0A8H3GJG5-F1
#
_cell.length_a   1.000
_cell.length_b   1.000
_cell.length_c   1.000
_cell.angle_alpha   90.00
_cell.angle_beta   90.00
_cell.angle_gamma   90.00
#
_symmetry.space_group_name_H-M   'P 1'
#
loop_
_entity.id
_entity.type
_entity.pdbx_description
1 polymer ?
#
loop_
_entity_poly.entity_id
_entity_poly.type
_entity_poly.pdbx_seq_one_letter_code
_entity_poly.pdbx_strand_id
1 'polypeptide(L)'
;MARKKTETSNKLSTIKQTPAQSEIQWPTISIKEGLEYRELIPDQIYVINDFLSREECGVFSKFITGLPLVATPPPKKGEATRVNHRISFQSKDFAATIYNAILPHLPPLPCAESRATDAVTAGCNSNIRLYKYGPGEYFGPHYDESVRDKETGWWSEWTVLVYVTGQEDGVSGGEARPRVYAT
;
A
#
# COMPACT_ATOMS: atom_id res chain seq x y z
N MET A 1 15.55 -2.41 69.99
CA MET A 1 14.66 -3.17 69.09
C MET A 1 14.63 -2.49 67.74
N ALA A 2 15.18 -3.12 66.71
CA ALA A 2 15.16 -2.61 65.35
C ALA A 2 13.87 -3.08 64.65
N ARG A 3 13.15 -2.18 63.97
CA ARG A 3 12.14 -2.55 62.97
C ARG A 3 12.35 -1.76 61.69
N LYS A 4 12.51 -2.55 60.63
CA LYS A 4 12.82 -2.25 59.22
C LYS A 4 11.94 -1.15 58.63
N LYS A 5 12.58 -0.26 57.85
CA LYS A 5 11.95 0.59 56.85
C LYS A 5 11.77 -0.26 55.58
N THR A 6 10.54 -0.47 55.13
CA THR A 6 10.22 -1.26 53.95
C THR A 6 10.30 -0.36 52.71
N GLU A 7 11.18 -0.71 51.77
CA GLU A 7 11.30 -0.08 50.46
C GLU A 7 10.13 -0.51 49.57
N THR A 8 9.38 0.45 49.06
CA THR A 8 8.34 0.21 48.05
C THR A 8 9.01 0.15 46.67
N SER A 9 9.17 -1.07 46.16
CA SER A 9 9.68 -1.35 44.81
C SER A 9 8.81 -0.68 43.74
N ASN A 10 9.36 0.33 43.07
CA ASN A 10 8.73 0.97 41.92
C ASN A 10 8.81 0.03 40.71
N LYS A 11 7.69 -0.60 40.35
CA LYS A 11 7.57 -1.42 39.13
C LYS A 11 7.69 -0.49 37.91
N LEU A 12 8.84 -0.54 37.24
CA LEU A 12 8.99 -0.03 35.89
C LEU A 12 8.06 -0.83 34.97
N SER A 13 6.97 -0.20 34.56
CA SER A 13 6.15 -0.65 33.44
C SER A 13 6.95 -0.43 32.16
N THR A 14 7.36 -1.53 31.53
CA THR A 14 7.99 -1.52 30.22
C THR A 14 6.99 -1.00 29.19
N ILE A 15 7.08 0.29 28.88
CA ILE A 15 6.40 0.88 27.73
C ILE A 15 6.97 0.18 26.49
N LYS A 16 6.14 -0.60 25.80
CA LYS A 16 6.42 -1.01 24.43
C LYS A 16 6.45 0.26 23.58
N GLN A 17 7.64 0.81 23.39
CA GLN A 17 7.86 1.93 22.48
C GLN A 17 7.64 1.41 21.06
N THR A 18 6.52 1.78 20.47
CA THR A 18 6.37 1.84 19.02
C THR A 18 7.46 2.80 18.53
N PRO A 19 8.32 2.44 17.57
CA PRO A 19 9.35 3.35 17.11
C PRO A 19 8.67 4.62 16.59
N ALA A 20 9.08 5.76 17.14
CA ALA A 20 8.67 7.07 16.66
C ALA A 20 9.03 7.13 15.17
N GLN A 21 8.02 7.22 14.31
CA GLN A 21 8.20 7.48 12.88
C GLN A 21 8.83 8.85 12.76
N SER A 22 10.16 8.91 12.71
CA SER A 22 10.88 10.02 12.09
C SER A 22 10.22 10.29 10.74
N GLU A 23 9.80 11.52 10.48
CA GLU A 23 9.14 11.92 9.23
C GLU A 23 9.94 11.37 8.04
N ILE A 24 9.40 10.33 7.43
CA ILE A 24 10.01 9.69 6.29
C ILE A 24 9.91 10.65 5.11
N GLN A 25 11.04 10.90 4.44
CA GLN A 25 11.04 11.71 3.23
C GLN A 25 10.68 10.81 2.04
N TRP A 26 9.46 10.98 1.53
CA TRP A 26 8.99 10.24 0.37
C TRP A 26 9.74 10.68 -0.90
N PRO A 27 10.07 9.75 -1.80
CA PRO A 27 10.52 10.12 -3.14
C PRO A 27 9.45 10.92 -3.89
N THR A 28 9.90 11.87 -4.70
CA THR A 28 9.02 12.71 -5.51
C THR A 28 8.37 11.88 -6.63
N ILE A 29 7.10 12.13 -6.87
CA ILE A 29 6.38 11.69 -8.07
C ILE A 29 6.16 12.94 -8.92
N SER A 30 6.80 13.00 -10.08
CA SER A 30 6.54 14.06 -11.06
C SER A 30 5.14 13.91 -11.64
N ILE A 31 4.50 15.04 -11.96
CA ILE A 31 3.24 15.05 -12.72
C ILE A 31 3.57 14.75 -14.19
N LYS A 32 2.86 13.79 -14.77
CA LYS A 32 2.94 13.46 -16.19
C LYS A 32 1.73 14.04 -16.91
N GLU A 33 1.87 14.23 -18.21
CA GLU A 33 0.77 14.61 -19.09
C GLU A 33 0.50 13.48 -20.08
N GLY A 34 -0.78 13.29 -20.42
CA GLY A 34 -1.16 12.38 -21.50
C GLY A 34 -0.90 10.89 -21.26
N LEU A 35 -0.76 10.43 -20.02
CA LEU A 35 -0.76 8.99 -19.76
C LEU A 35 -2.13 8.41 -20.10
N GLU A 36 -2.14 7.33 -20.87
CA GLU A 36 -3.34 6.61 -21.27
C GLU A 36 -3.56 5.41 -20.34
N TYR A 37 -4.81 5.19 -19.96
CA TYR A 37 -5.22 3.94 -19.33
C TYR A 37 -5.60 2.90 -20.39
N ARG A 38 -5.41 1.63 -20.04
CA ARG A 38 -5.88 0.48 -20.78
C ARG A 38 -6.80 -0.34 -19.89
N GLU A 39 -8.04 -0.51 -20.32
CA GLU A 39 -9.01 -1.37 -19.63
C GLU A 39 -8.69 -2.85 -19.91
N LEU A 40 -8.40 -3.60 -18.85
CA LEU A 40 -8.15 -5.05 -18.91
C LEU A 40 -9.43 -5.84 -18.68
N ILE A 41 -10.23 -5.40 -17.71
CA ILE A 41 -11.53 -5.98 -17.39
C ILE A 41 -12.49 -4.81 -17.23
N PRO A 42 -13.59 -4.78 -18.01
CA PRO A 42 -14.58 -3.73 -17.94
C PRO A 42 -15.01 -3.42 -16.51
N ASP A 43 -14.99 -2.14 -16.15
CA ASP A 43 -15.47 -1.64 -14.86
C ASP A 43 -14.76 -2.23 -13.63
N GLN A 44 -13.57 -2.84 -13.81
CA GLN A 44 -12.88 -3.59 -12.74
C GLN A 44 -11.37 -3.43 -12.73
N ILE A 45 -10.70 -3.47 -13.88
CA ILE A 45 -9.22 -3.39 -13.92
C ILE A 45 -8.76 -2.49 -15.04
N TYR A 46 -8.01 -1.46 -14.65
CA TYR A 46 -7.34 -0.52 -15.52
C TYR A 46 -5.83 -0.57 -15.29
N VAL A 47 -5.06 -0.35 -16.36
CA VAL A 47 -3.59 -0.28 -16.33
C VAL A 47 -3.15 1.04 -16.94
N ILE A 48 -2.34 1.79 -16.20
CA ILE A 48 -1.67 3.00 -16.69
C ILE A 48 -0.17 2.69 -16.70
N ASN A 49 0.43 2.76 -17.90
CA ASN A 49 1.87 2.56 -18.05
C ASN A 49 2.63 3.85 -17.74
N ASP A 50 3.91 3.73 -17.38
CA ASP A 50 4.84 4.86 -17.21
C ASP A 50 4.40 5.90 -16.15
N PHE A 51 3.54 5.49 -15.19
CA PHE A 51 3.13 6.33 -14.07
C PHE A 51 4.33 6.80 -13.22
N LEU A 52 5.31 5.92 -13.03
CA LEU A 52 6.64 6.27 -12.56
C LEU A 52 7.63 6.14 -13.72
N SER A 53 8.52 7.13 -13.88
CA SER A 53 9.64 7.01 -14.82
C SER A 53 10.64 5.96 -14.34
N ARG A 54 11.53 5.51 -15.23
CA ARG A 54 12.61 4.57 -14.87
C ARG A 54 13.48 5.11 -13.72
N GLU A 55 13.77 6.40 -13.75
CA GLU A 55 14.56 7.08 -12.71
C GLU A 55 13.81 7.10 -11.39
N GLU A 56 12.51 7.43 -11.41
CA GLU A 56 11.66 7.41 -10.22
C GLU A 56 11.55 6.00 -9.64
N CYS A 57 11.32 4.98 -10.47
CA CYS A 57 11.36 3.57 -10.08
C CYS A 57 12.68 3.21 -9.37
N GLY A 58 13.82 3.64 -9.92
CA GLY A 58 15.13 3.45 -9.29
C GLY A 58 15.25 4.10 -7.90
N VAL A 59 14.75 5.34 -7.75
CA VAL A 59 14.75 6.05 -6.47
C VAL A 59 13.81 5.37 -5.46
N PHE A 60 12.59 5.02 -5.87
CA PHE A 60 11.62 4.30 -5.03
C PHE A 60 12.16 2.92 -4.62
N SER A 61 12.77 2.17 -5.53
CA SER A 61 13.37 0.86 -5.24
C SER A 61 14.47 0.97 -4.17
N LYS A 62 15.39 1.92 -4.34
CA LYS A 62 16.45 2.20 -3.35
C LYS A 62 15.87 2.64 -2.00
N PHE A 63 14.85 3.49 -2.02
CA PHE A 63 14.16 3.94 -0.81
C PHE A 63 13.50 2.77 -0.07
N ILE A 64 12.66 1.98 -0.76
CA ILE A 64 11.95 0.84 -0.16
C ILE A 64 12.93 -0.20 0.39
N THR A 65 13.99 -0.52 -0.35
CA THR A 65 14.99 -1.51 0.09
C THR A 65 15.82 -1.06 1.29
N GLY A 66 15.92 0.25 1.55
CA GLY A 66 16.56 0.81 2.73
C GLY A 66 15.68 0.84 3.99
N LEU A 67 14.39 0.49 3.89
CA LEU A 67 13.46 0.51 5.01
C LEU A 67 13.42 -0.84 5.75
N PRO A 68 13.07 -0.85 7.06
CA PRO A 68 13.00 -2.06 7.86
C PRO A 68 11.68 -2.82 7.62
N LEU A 69 11.47 -3.35 6.41
CA LEU A 69 10.28 -4.14 6.09
C LEU A 69 10.27 -5.44 6.91
N VAL A 70 9.08 -5.83 7.38
CA VAL A 70 8.91 -7.00 8.24
C VAL A 70 8.22 -8.11 7.46
N ALA A 71 8.70 -9.34 7.59
CA ALA A 71 8.07 -10.52 7.02
C ALA A 71 6.62 -10.67 7.53
N THR A 72 5.70 -11.04 6.66
CA THR A 72 4.31 -11.25 7.04
C THR A 72 4.16 -12.48 7.94
N PRO A 73 3.32 -12.39 8.99
CA PRO A 73 3.04 -13.55 9.82
C PRO A 73 2.26 -14.62 9.03
N PRO A 74 2.29 -15.88 9.47
CA PRO A 74 1.48 -16.93 8.89
C PRO A 74 -0.01 -16.55 8.83
N PRO A 75 -0.75 -16.96 7.77
CA PRO A 75 -2.16 -16.63 7.62
C PRO A 75 -2.99 -17.26 8.73
N LYS A 76 -4.06 -16.58 9.15
CA LYS A 76 -5.10 -17.21 9.99
C LYS A 76 -6.00 -18.10 9.13
N LYS A 77 -6.84 -18.91 9.80
CA LYS A 77 -7.83 -19.76 9.11
C LYS A 77 -8.75 -18.88 8.24
N GLY A 78 -8.74 -19.14 6.93
CA GLY A 78 -9.54 -18.40 5.95
C GLY A 78 -8.83 -17.20 5.32
N GLU A 79 -7.66 -16.80 5.80
CA GLU A 79 -6.85 -15.76 5.16
C GLU A 79 -5.97 -16.35 4.05
N ALA A 80 -5.76 -15.58 2.99
CA ALA A 80 -4.82 -15.96 1.94
C ALA A 80 -3.39 -16.00 2.48
N THR A 81 -2.64 -17.01 2.05
CA THR A 81 -1.22 -17.11 2.39
C THR A 81 -0.46 -15.94 1.77
N ARG A 82 0.26 -15.20 2.60
CA ARG A 82 1.09 -14.09 2.18
C ARG A 82 2.51 -14.33 2.66
N VAL A 83 3.41 -14.44 1.70
CA VAL A 83 4.83 -14.58 1.92
C VAL A 83 5.45 -13.36 1.27
N ASN A 84 5.66 -12.30 2.04
CA ASN A 84 6.38 -11.10 1.60
C ASN A 84 6.89 -10.29 2.78
N HIS A 85 7.66 -9.26 2.49
CA HIS A 85 8.05 -8.24 3.45
C HIS A 85 7.19 -7.00 3.25
N ARG A 86 6.69 -6.41 4.33
CA ARG A 86 5.83 -5.22 4.27
C ARG A 86 6.17 -4.19 5.32
N ILE A 87 5.84 -2.95 5.02
CA ILE A 87 5.75 -1.85 5.98
C ILE A 87 4.57 -0.96 5.60
N SER A 88 4.03 -0.22 6.57
CA SER A 88 2.90 0.68 6.35
C SER A 88 3.17 2.01 7.03
N PHE A 89 2.86 3.10 6.34
CA PHE A 89 3.01 4.46 6.82
C PHE A 89 1.69 5.19 6.73
N GLN A 90 1.40 6.00 7.75
CA GLN A 90 0.24 6.87 7.78
C GLN A 90 0.66 8.22 7.21
N SER A 91 0.23 8.57 6.00
CA SER A 91 0.62 9.81 5.31
C SER A 91 -0.47 10.31 4.38
N LYS A 92 -1.23 11.31 4.85
CA LYS A 92 -2.24 12.00 4.05
C LYS A 92 -1.62 12.77 2.88
N ASP A 93 -0.48 13.41 3.12
CA ASP A 93 0.17 14.26 2.12
C ASP A 93 0.73 13.44 0.95
N PHE A 94 1.33 12.28 1.25
CA PHE A 94 1.81 11.41 0.17
C PHE A 94 0.66 10.72 -0.56
N ALA A 95 -0.43 10.36 0.14
CA ALA A 95 -1.66 9.88 -0.51
C ALA A 95 -2.24 10.93 -1.47
N ALA A 96 -2.24 12.21 -1.07
CA ALA A 96 -2.65 13.31 -1.95
C ALA A 96 -1.69 13.48 -3.14
N THR A 97 -0.38 13.28 -2.94
CA THR A 97 0.62 13.33 -4.02
C THR A 97 0.36 12.24 -5.07
N ILE A 98 0.15 10.99 -4.65
CA ILE A 98 -0.20 9.88 -5.56
C ILE A 98 -1.52 10.19 -6.28
N TYR A 99 -2.54 10.62 -5.51
CA TYR A 99 -3.86 10.89 -6.06
C TYR A 99 -3.84 11.98 -7.13
N ASN A 100 -3.20 13.11 -6.85
CA ASN A 100 -3.08 14.22 -7.80
C ASN A 100 -2.29 13.83 -9.06
N ALA A 101 -1.31 12.93 -8.94
CA ALA A 101 -0.55 12.44 -10.07
C ALA A 101 -1.35 11.48 -10.95
N ILE A 102 -2.20 10.63 -10.38
CA ILE A 102 -2.95 9.62 -11.15
C ILE A 102 -4.30 10.14 -11.68
N LEU A 103 -4.95 11.05 -10.95
CA LEU A 103 -6.30 11.53 -11.24
C LEU A 103 -6.52 11.99 -12.70
N PRO A 104 -5.61 12.76 -13.33
CA PRO A 104 -5.79 13.21 -14.72
C PRO A 104 -5.81 12.09 -15.75
N HIS A 105 -5.40 10.88 -15.36
CA HIS A 105 -5.22 9.72 -16.24
C HIS A 105 -6.20 8.59 -15.94
N LEU A 106 -7.07 8.76 -14.95
CA LEU A 106 -8.08 7.77 -14.61
C LEU A 106 -9.27 7.84 -15.57
N PRO A 107 -9.85 6.69 -15.95
CA PRO A 107 -11.18 6.67 -16.53
C PRO A 107 -12.24 7.07 -15.49
N PRO A 108 -13.50 7.30 -15.90
CA PRO A 108 -14.63 7.22 -14.99
C PRO A 108 -14.58 5.89 -14.23
N LEU A 109 -14.63 5.96 -12.90
CA LEU A 109 -14.59 4.78 -12.05
C LEU A 109 -15.99 4.50 -11.52
N PRO A 110 -16.60 3.34 -11.83
CA PRO A 110 -17.86 2.94 -11.25
C PRO A 110 -17.79 2.90 -9.72
N CYS A 111 -18.87 3.36 -9.07
CA CYS A 111 -19.07 3.24 -7.64
C CYS A 111 -20.09 2.14 -7.37
N ALA A 112 -19.67 1.12 -6.61
CA ALA A 112 -20.51 -0.03 -6.30
C ALA A 112 -21.67 0.34 -5.35
N GLU A 113 -21.43 1.27 -4.42
CA GLU A 113 -22.42 1.69 -3.43
C GLU A 113 -23.55 2.52 -4.07
N SER A 114 -23.20 3.54 -4.86
CA SER A 114 -24.17 4.43 -5.51
C SER A 114 -24.71 3.90 -6.84
N ARG A 115 -24.05 2.91 -7.43
CA ARG A 115 -24.28 2.41 -8.81
C ARG A 115 -24.11 3.49 -9.88
N ALA A 116 -23.43 4.59 -9.55
CA ALA A 116 -23.05 5.62 -10.52
C ALA A 116 -21.84 5.13 -11.33
N THR A 117 -21.88 5.33 -12.65
CA THR A 117 -20.79 4.96 -13.56
C THR A 117 -19.71 6.03 -13.66
N ASP A 118 -19.96 7.23 -13.12
CA ASP A 118 -19.12 8.42 -13.18
C ASP A 118 -18.82 8.99 -11.79
N ALA A 119 -18.77 8.13 -10.77
CA ALA A 119 -18.48 8.57 -9.42
C ALA A 119 -17.10 9.23 -9.33
N VAL A 120 -17.06 10.37 -8.63
CA VAL A 120 -15.81 11.11 -8.41
C VAL A 120 -15.14 10.54 -7.17
N THR A 121 -13.94 9.98 -7.34
CA THR A 121 -13.12 9.55 -6.21
C THR A 121 -12.72 10.75 -5.35
N ALA A 122 -12.64 10.56 -4.04
CA ALA A 122 -12.25 11.63 -3.12
C ALA A 122 -10.73 11.73 -2.91
N GLY A 123 -10.01 10.61 -3.06
CA GLY A 123 -8.56 10.52 -2.89
C GLY A 123 -8.07 9.10 -2.66
N CYS A 124 -6.77 8.95 -2.43
CA CYS A 124 -6.18 7.68 -2.01
C CYS A 124 -6.27 7.51 -0.48
N ASN A 125 -6.30 6.25 -0.02
CA ASN A 125 -6.22 5.92 1.39
C ASN A 125 -4.88 6.37 1.98
N SER A 126 -4.90 7.05 3.12
CA SER A 126 -3.70 7.60 3.76
C SER A 126 -2.76 6.54 4.38
N ASN A 127 -3.19 5.28 4.45
CA ASN A 127 -2.34 4.14 4.82
C ASN A 127 -1.55 3.62 3.60
N ILE A 128 -0.34 4.15 3.42
CA ILE A 128 0.57 3.79 2.33
C ILE A 128 1.29 2.50 2.67
N ARG A 129 1.10 1.46 1.85
CA ARG A 129 1.67 0.12 2.07
C ARG A 129 2.76 -0.16 1.05
N LEU A 130 3.94 -0.49 1.55
CA LEU A 130 5.08 -0.87 0.73
C LEU A 130 5.32 -2.36 0.90
N TYR A 131 5.51 -3.05 -0.22
CA TYR A 131 5.73 -4.49 -0.27
C TYR A 131 7.02 -4.79 -1.00
N LYS A 132 7.73 -5.82 -0.54
CA LYS A 132 8.89 -6.40 -1.20
C LYS A 132 8.71 -7.91 -1.26
N TYR A 133 8.93 -8.46 -2.43
CA TYR A 133 8.89 -9.89 -2.70
C TYR A 133 10.27 -10.35 -3.14
N GLY A 134 10.80 -11.37 -2.48
CA GLY A 134 11.99 -12.12 -2.89
C GLY A 134 11.67 -13.31 -3.80
N PRO A 135 12.69 -14.06 -4.24
CA PRO A 135 12.48 -15.25 -5.06
C PRO A 135 11.57 -16.28 -4.34
N GLY A 136 10.51 -16.71 -5.02
CA GLY A 136 9.54 -17.67 -4.49
C GLY A 136 8.54 -17.10 -3.47
N GLU A 137 8.65 -15.82 -3.12
CA GLU A 137 7.67 -15.11 -2.30
C GLU A 137 6.42 -14.78 -3.13
N TYR A 138 5.24 -14.84 -2.51
CA TYR A 138 3.96 -14.69 -3.22
C TYR A 138 2.84 -14.23 -2.29
N PHE A 139 1.75 -13.77 -2.89
CA PHE A 139 0.48 -13.57 -2.19
C PHE A 139 -0.59 -14.42 -2.87
N GLY A 140 -1.19 -15.34 -2.13
CA GLY A 140 -2.25 -16.22 -2.62
C GLY A 140 -3.50 -15.45 -3.06
N PRO A 141 -4.37 -16.07 -3.88
CA PRO A 141 -5.60 -15.44 -4.36
C PRO A 141 -6.49 -14.96 -3.21
N HIS A 142 -6.99 -13.72 -3.32
CA HIS A 142 -7.91 -13.10 -2.37
C HIS A 142 -8.69 -11.98 -3.05
N TYR A 143 -9.73 -11.50 -2.35
CA TYR A 143 -10.36 -10.23 -2.62
C TYR A 143 -9.84 -9.20 -1.61
N ASP A 144 -9.62 -7.97 -2.07
CA ASP A 144 -9.34 -6.87 -1.16
C ASP A 144 -10.63 -6.49 -0.40
N GLU A 145 -10.49 -6.28 0.91
CA GLU A 145 -11.59 -5.78 1.73
C GLU A 145 -11.71 -4.25 1.60
N SER A 146 -12.95 -3.74 1.65
CA SER A 146 -13.17 -2.31 1.80
C SER A 146 -12.68 -1.85 3.18
N VAL A 147 -11.81 -0.86 3.20
CA VAL A 147 -11.22 -0.31 4.43
C VAL A 147 -11.66 1.13 4.62
N ARG A 148 -12.05 1.46 5.85
CA ARG A 148 -12.28 2.85 6.25
C ARG A 148 -10.96 3.51 6.62
N ASP A 149 -10.61 4.58 5.92
CA ASP A 149 -9.48 5.42 6.28
C ASP A 149 -9.77 6.12 7.62
N LYS A 150 -8.82 6.03 8.56
CA LYS A 150 -8.94 6.61 9.90
C LYS A 150 -8.78 8.13 9.90
N GLU A 151 -8.04 8.69 8.94
CA GLU A 151 -7.76 10.12 8.85
C GLU A 151 -8.90 10.88 8.16
N THR A 152 -9.45 10.31 7.08
CA THR A 152 -10.48 10.98 6.25
C THR A 152 -11.89 10.48 6.54
N GLY A 153 -12.03 9.26 7.10
CA GLY A 153 -13.31 8.60 7.31
C GLY A 153 -13.92 7.96 6.06
N TRP A 154 -13.26 8.07 4.90
CA TRP A 154 -13.70 7.52 3.61
C TRP A 154 -13.56 6.00 3.56
N TRP A 155 -14.40 5.35 2.77
CA TRP A 155 -14.30 3.92 2.46
C TRP A 155 -13.60 3.71 1.12
N SER A 156 -12.76 2.68 1.03
CA SER A 156 -12.10 2.32 -0.22
C SER A 156 -13.02 1.47 -1.10
N GLU A 157 -13.12 1.84 -2.37
CA GLU A 157 -13.79 1.03 -3.42
C GLU A 157 -12.80 0.47 -4.46
N TRP A 158 -11.70 1.18 -4.69
CA TRP A 158 -10.67 0.81 -5.66
C TRP A 158 -9.32 0.61 -4.98
N THR A 159 -8.54 -0.36 -5.48
CA THR A 159 -7.16 -0.59 -5.08
C THR A 159 -6.21 -0.05 -6.16
N VAL A 160 -5.26 0.79 -5.75
CA VAL A 160 -4.17 1.24 -6.62
C VAL A 160 -2.91 0.43 -6.30
N LEU A 161 -2.34 -0.22 -7.32
CA LEU A 161 -1.04 -0.89 -7.24
C LEU A 161 -0.05 -0.15 -8.14
N VAL A 162 1.03 0.36 -7.54
CA VAL A 162 2.14 0.98 -8.25
C VAL A 162 3.33 0.03 -8.24
N TYR A 163 3.72 -0.44 -9.41
CA TYR A 163 4.88 -1.32 -9.57
C TYR A 163 6.15 -0.47 -9.70
N VAL A 164 7.16 -0.81 -8.90
CA VAL A 164 8.43 -0.06 -8.80
C VAL A 164 9.60 -0.81 -9.46
N THR A 165 9.45 -2.12 -9.68
CA THR A 165 10.45 -2.98 -10.32
C THR A 165 9.77 -3.93 -11.29
N GLY A 166 10.44 -4.26 -12.40
CA GLY A 166 9.88 -5.11 -13.45
C GLY A 166 10.91 -5.99 -14.17
N GLN A 167 10.50 -6.55 -15.32
CA GLN A 167 11.36 -7.41 -16.15
C GLN A 167 12.60 -6.69 -16.65
N GLU A 168 12.48 -5.39 -16.89
CA GLU A 168 13.54 -4.46 -17.24
C GLU A 168 14.65 -4.37 -16.18
N ASP A 169 14.37 -4.76 -14.94
CA ASP A 169 15.33 -4.83 -13.83
C ASP A 169 15.84 -6.26 -13.57
N GLY A 170 15.51 -7.20 -14.47
CA GLY A 170 15.83 -8.62 -14.33
C GLY A 170 14.88 -9.39 -13.40
N VAL A 171 13.77 -8.79 -12.97
CA VAL A 171 12.75 -9.47 -12.15
C VAL A 171 11.84 -10.29 -13.05
N SER A 172 11.87 -11.61 -12.89
CA SER A 172 10.97 -12.52 -13.61
C SER A 172 9.89 -13.06 -12.68
N GLY A 173 8.64 -13.11 -13.14
CA GLY A 173 7.48 -13.49 -12.34
C GLY A 173 6.88 -12.33 -11.55
N GLY A 174 6.10 -12.65 -10.50
CA GLY A 174 5.46 -11.65 -9.64
C GLY A 174 4.24 -10.96 -10.25
N GLU A 175 3.71 -11.46 -11.37
CA GLU A 175 2.57 -10.84 -12.04
C GLU A 175 1.31 -10.91 -11.16
N ALA A 176 0.54 -9.81 -11.11
CA ALA A 176 -0.83 -9.87 -10.65
C ALA A 176 -1.67 -10.67 -11.65
N ARG A 177 -2.32 -11.73 -11.18
CA ARG A 177 -3.16 -12.62 -11.99
C ARG A 177 -4.62 -12.48 -11.57
N PRO A 178 -5.30 -11.39 -11.95
CA PRO A 178 -6.72 -11.25 -11.67
C PRO A 178 -7.48 -12.40 -12.32
N ARG A 179 -8.40 -12.99 -11.56
CA ARG A 179 -9.28 -14.05 -12.06
C ARG A 179 -10.70 -13.48 -12.13
N VAL A 180 -11.23 -13.41 -13.34
CA VAL A 180 -12.66 -13.22 -13.55
C VAL A 180 -13.31 -14.58 -13.41
N TYR A 181 -14.07 -14.77 -12.34
CA TYR A 181 -15.05 -15.85 -12.33
C TYR A 181 -16.30 -15.29 -12.99
N ALA A 182 -16.69 -15.85 -14.14
CA ALA A 182 -17.99 -15.56 -14.72
C ALA A 182 -19.05 -15.90 -13.67
N THR A 183 -19.79 -14.88 -13.21
CA THR A 183 -20.97 -15.02 -12.36
C THR A 183 -22.15 -15.47 -13.19
#